data_AF-A0A975E559-F1
#
_entry.id   AF-A0A975E559-F1
#
_cell.length_a   1.000
_cell.length_b   1.000
_cell.length_c   1.000
_cell.angle_alpha   90.00
_cell.angle_beta   90.00
_cell.angle_gamma   90.00
#
_symmetry.space_group_name_H-M   'P 1'
#
loop_
_entity.id
_entity.type
_entity.pdbx_description
1 polymer ?
#
loop_
_entity_poly.entity_id
_entity_poly.type
_entity_poly.pdbx_seq_one_letter_code
_entity_poly.pdbx_strand_id
1 'polypeptide(L)'
;MGRVSFEDLGGGDVRVSARVLTDGYARGTTSLKLVVRSRAMPAATMATLDIDARTGFGQKTLRTSESDGRALSHAQWLELAGSASLADPSGRELMQGAVGNGAQRLIDDLSIAGIQRFLAQNNVRDVKTLMEALPPFMRASYTLVEKSRSLQTASVTNPRIILFGGGSRLLMGIATDPDSPTREHIEVGELLADGTWNFKAINVTTNQADGSACAACHGAQPRPIWKEYNQWPGMFGNDGDGMTLTQLQSMRRIHATQATSDRFRVLPMYAYAGDKDSFYLPFRDYGYTNFNITLELSQAVATGVYRRIRSHSNYPTLKAGLVLADCDAAFRTDARPGWVRFRTAMAAAGQTRYDLPAVLKALGIADPVTQLQVQNRADEVDPTKGVGYFNSNSDTHHTTQLLVINDLAREMPAVRDALSRLTDQHQYGLRQTNMLEDLRERLVQLVGVTGEVLQAERHHPSVIGGWERVAQGFLSPAKSALCSAVADN
;
A
#
# COMPACT_ATOMS: atom_id res chain seq x y z
N MET A 1 -33.93 -28.98 14.44
CA MET A 1 -34.02 -28.42 15.81
C MET A 1 -32.63 -27.96 16.21
N GLY A 2 -32.46 -26.70 16.59
CA GLY A 2 -31.18 -26.14 17.04
C GLY A 2 -31.31 -25.63 18.48
N ARG A 3 -30.31 -25.92 19.32
CA ARG A 3 -30.25 -25.53 20.72
C ARG A 3 -29.35 -24.30 20.84
N VAL A 4 -29.83 -23.27 21.53
CA VAL A 4 -29.02 -22.17 22.05
C VAL A 4 -28.61 -22.57 23.47
N SER A 5 -27.33 -22.57 23.78
CA SER A 5 -26.86 -22.72 25.16
C SER A 5 -26.25 -21.41 25.63
N PHE A 6 -26.61 -21.03 26.84
CA PHE A 6 -26.03 -19.93 27.59
C PHE A 6 -25.21 -20.58 28.71
N GLU A 7 -23.92 -20.28 28.77
CA GLU A 7 -23.12 -20.58 29.96
C GLU A 7 -22.69 -19.26 30.59
N ASP A 8 -22.96 -19.16 31.88
CA ASP A 8 -22.60 -18.04 32.73
C ASP A 8 -21.14 -18.19 33.14
N LEU A 9 -20.27 -17.36 32.59
CA LEU A 9 -18.90 -17.22 33.07
C LEU A 9 -18.89 -16.03 34.02
N GLY A 10 -18.94 -16.32 35.33
CA GLY A 10 -18.90 -15.30 36.37
C GLY A 10 -17.76 -14.30 36.12
N GLY A 11 -18.08 -13.00 36.20
CA GLY A 11 -17.14 -11.91 35.95
C GLY A 11 -17.67 -10.80 35.04
N GLY A 12 -18.80 -11.01 34.36
CA GLY A 12 -19.46 -9.97 33.55
C GLY A 12 -19.08 -9.96 32.07
N ASP A 13 -18.44 -11.01 31.57
CA ASP A 13 -18.14 -11.19 30.15
C ASP A 13 -19.13 -12.16 29.49
N VAL A 14 -19.56 -11.82 28.27
CA VAL A 14 -20.35 -12.72 27.41
C VAL A 14 -19.55 -13.04 26.16
N ARG A 15 -19.29 -14.32 25.91
CA ARG A 15 -18.70 -14.79 24.66
C ARG A 15 -19.82 -15.17 23.68
N VAL A 16 -19.76 -14.64 22.46
CA VAL A 16 -20.67 -15.02 21.36
C VAL A 16 -19.89 -15.84 20.35
N SER A 17 -20.37 -17.06 20.09
CA SER A 17 -19.83 -17.95 19.06
C SER A 17 -20.96 -18.32 18.11
N ALA A 18 -20.75 -18.14 16.80
CA ALA A 18 -21.69 -18.59 15.78
C ALA A 18 -21.00 -19.57 14.81
N ARG A 19 -21.70 -20.63 14.42
CA ARG A 19 -21.21 -21.60 13.44
C ARG A 19 -22.21 -21.74 12.30
N VAL A 20 -21.72 -21.57 11.07
CA VAL A 20 -22.39 -21.99 9.85
C VAL A 20 -21.66 -23.22 9.33
N LEU A 21 -22.36 -24.33 9.17
CA LEU A 21 -21.88 -25.49 8.43
C LEU A 21 -22.61 -25.50 7.08
N THR A 22 -21.86 -25.48 5.99
CA THR A 22 -22.38 -25.88 4.68
C THR A 22 -21.74 -27.20 4.29
N ASP A 23 -22.44 -28.30 4.56
CA ASP A 23 -22.22 -29.54 3.82
C ASP A 23 -22.94 -29.43 2.48
N GLY A 24 -22.19 -29.59 1.39
CA GLY A 24 -22.70 -29.94 0.07
C GLY A 24 -23.49 -28.87 -0.70
N TYR A 25 -22.84 -28.29 -1.72
CA TYR A 25 -23.39 -28.09 -3.08
C TYR A 25 -24.85 -27.59 -3.28
N ALA A 26 -25.44 -26.81 -2.37
CA ALA A 26 -26.77 -26.23 -2.56
C ALA A 26 -26.69 -24.70 -2.80
N ARG A 27 -27.29 -24.26 -3.90
CA ARG A 27 -27.39 -22.86 -4.34
C ARG A 27 -28.32 -22.08 -3.40
N GLY A 28 -27.78 -21.47 -2.35
CA GLY A 28 -28.52 -20.57 -1.47
C GLY A 28 -27.61 -19.70 -0.62
N THR A 29 -27.87 -18.40 -0.57
CA THR A 29 -27.20 -17.43 0.31
C THR A 29 -27.58 -17.72 1.76
N THR A 30 -26.60 -17.96 2.62
CA THR A 30 -26.82 -18.07 4.08
C THR A 30 -26.31 -16.78 4.72
N SER A 31 -27.15 -16.07 5.47
CA SER A 31 -26.77 -14.86 6.20
C SER A 31 -26.51 -15.17 7.67
N LEU A 32 -25.41 -14.65 8.22
CA LEU A 32 -25.10 -14.69 9.64
C LEU A 32 -25.41 -13.32 10.26
N LYS A 33 -26.19 -13.29 11.35
CA LYS A 33 -26.49 -12.05 12.08
C LYS A 33 -25.72 -12.01 13.41
N LEU A 34 -24.69 -11.17 13.48
CA LEU A 34 -24.01 -10.83 14.74
C LEU A 34 -24.70 -9.63 15.40
N VAL A 35 -24.86 -9.66 16.72
CA VAL A 35 -25.37 -8.54 17.52
C VAL A 35 -24.35 -8.27 18.61
N VAL A 36 -23.64 -7.15 18.51
CA VAL A 36 -22.67 -6.72 19.52
C VAL A 36 -23.36 -5.72 20.45
N ARG A 37 -23.27 -5.91 21.77
CA ARG A 37 -23.75 -4.94 22.76
C ARG A 37 -22.57 -4.57 23.66
N SER A 38 -22.24 -3.28 23.71
CA SER A 38 -21.23 -2.74 24.64
C SER A 38 -21.91 -1.91 25.73
N ARG A 39 -21.44 -2.01 26.97
CA ARG A 39 -21.88 -1.17 28.11
C ARG A 39 -21.37 0.28 28.01
N ALA A 40 -20.37 0.54 27.17
CA ALA A 40 -19.78 1.88 26.98
C ALA A 40 -20.55 2.76 25.97
N MET A 41 -21.59 2.22 25.32
CA MET A 41 -22.40 2.94 24.33
C MET A 41 -23.84 3.08 24.83
N PRO A 42 -24.34 4.29 25.11
CA PRO A 42 -25.68 4.52 25.62
C PRO A 42 -26.75 4.50 24.50
N ALA A 43 -26.83 3.42 23.75
CA ALA A 43 -27.95 2.95 22.95
C ALA A 43 -27.47 1.71 22.18
N ALA A 44 -28.36 0.74 21.91
CA ALA A 44 -28.00 -0.50 21.25
C ALA A 44 -27.51 -0.23 19.80
N THR A 45 -26.19 -0.21 19.59
CA THR A 45 -25.61 -0.18 18.26
C THR A 45 -25.82 -1.55 17.61
N MET A 46 -26.71 -1.64 16.63
CA MET A 46 -26.86 -2.85 15.83
C MET A 46 -25.83 -2.83 14.70
N ALA A 47 -24.91 -3.78 14.66
CA ALA A 47 -23.98 -3.96 13.55
C ALA A 47 -24.29 -5.31 12.88
N THR A 48 -24.84 -5.30 11.68
CA THR A 48 -25.06 -6.52 10.89
C THR A 48 -23.81 -6.83 10.07
N LEU A 49 -23.30 -8.05 10.17
CA LEU A 49 -22.19 -8.54 9.35
C LEU A 49 -22.68 -9.73 8.52
N ASP A 50 -23.16 -9.49 7.31
CA ASP A 50 -23.66 -10.55 6.42
C ASP A 50 -22.51 -11.30 5.76
N ILE A 51 -22.02 -12.39 6.37
CA ILE A 51 -20.93 -13.22 5.82
C ILE A 51 -21.43 -14.15 4.71
N ASP A 52 -20.90 -14.04 3.48
CA ASP A 52 -21.15 -15.02 2.41
C ASP A 52 -20.42 -16.33 2.72
N ALA A 53 -21.20 -17.38 2.99
CA ALA A 53 -20.71 -18.72 3.29
C ALA A 53 -19.85 -19.35 2.17
N ARG A 54 -19.89 -18.84 0.92
CA ARG A 54 -19.03 -19.31 -0.18
C ARG A 54 -17.62 -18.76 -0.14
N THR A 55 -17.42 -17.58 0.45
CA THR A 55 -16.15 -16.84 0.35
C THR A 55 -15.51 -16.59 1.72
N GLY A 56 -16.27 -16.74 2.81
CA GLY A 56 -15.85 -16.31 4.14
C GLY A 56 -15.86 -14.79 4.33
N PHE A 57 -16.32 -14.01 3.34
CA PHE A 57 -16.37 -12.56 3.40
C PHE A 57 -17.81 -12.07 3.40
N GLY A 58 -18.08 -11.07 4.23
CA GLY A 58 -19.38 -10.45 4.29
C GLY A 58 -19.53 -9.19 3.46
N GLN A 59 -20.71 -9.03 2.86
CA GLN A 59 -21.13 -7.74 2.32
C GLN A 59 -21.48 -6.85 3.50
N LYS A 60 -20.72 -5.77 3.69
CA LYS A 60 -20.76 -4.97 4.90
C LYS A 60 -21.87 -3.92 4.81
N THR A 61 -23.11 -4.29 5.13
CA THR A 61 -24.17 -3.28 5.28
C THR A 61 -24.27 -2.86 6.75
N LEU A 62 -23.47 -1.86 7.14
CA LEU A 62 -23.58 -1.26 8.47
C LEU A 62 -24.69 -0.23 8.45
N ARG A 63 -25.80 -0.54 9.10
CA ARG A 63 -26.78 0.46 9.53
C ARG A 63 -26.63 0.63 11.03
N THR A 64 -25.91 1.66 11.46
CA THR A 64 -25.95 2.06 12.87
C THR A 64 -27.34 2.63 13.15
N SER A 65 -28.01 2.12 14.19
CA SER A 65 -29.20 2.76 14.74
C SER A 65 -28.78 3.78 15.79
N GLU A 66 -28.06 4.81 15.37
CA GLU A 66 -28.04 6.10 16.06
C GLU A 66 -28.45 7.17 15.03
N SER A 67 -29.25 8.13 15.47
CA SER A 67 -30.07 9.04 14.68
C SER A 67 -29.33 10.01 13.74
N ASP A 68 -28.01 9.88 13.54
CA ASP A 68 -27.21 10.75 12.67
C ASP A 68 -26.50 10.05 11.50
N GLY A 69 -26.53 8.70 11.42
CA GLY A 69 -26.02 7.94 10.28
C GLY A 69 -24.51 8.05 10.01
N ARG A 70 -23.70 8.43 10.99
CA ARG A 70 -22.24 8.56 10.78
C ARG A 70 -21.52 7.21 10.75
N ALA A 71 -20.59 7.07 9.80
CA ALA A 71 -19.69 5.93 9.71
C ALA A 71 -18.68 5.92 10.87
N LEU A 72 -18.32 4.72 11.36
CA LEU A 72 -17.24 4.54 12.32
C LEU A 72 -15.90 5.01 11.72
N SER A 73 -15.08 5.70 12.51
CA SER A 73 -13.72 6.05 12.12
C SER A 73 -12.82 4.81 11.99
N HIS A 74 -11.71 4.94 11.24
CA HIS A 74 -10.73 3.86 11.08
C HIS A 74 -10.15 3.35 12.42
N ALA A 75 -9.94 4.24 13.39
CA ALA A 75 -9.48 3.89 14.73
C ALA A 75 -10.49 3.01 15.49
N GLN A 76 -11.78 3.34 15.42
CA GLN A 76 -12.86 2.54 16.02
C GLN A 76 -12.98 1.17 15.35
N TRP A 77 -12.68 1.07 14.05
CA TRP A 77 -12.59 -0.21 13.34
C TRP A 77 -11.43 -1.07 13.82
N LEU A 78 -10.25 -0.47 14.04
CA LEU A 78 -9.07 -1.18 14.52
C LEU A 78 -9.26 -1.68 15.96
N GLU A 79 -9.90 -0.90 16.82
CA GLU A 79 -10.24 -1.31 18.19
C GLU A 79 -11.19 -2.51 18.21
N LEU A 80 -12.25 -2.49 17.37
CA LEU A 80 -13.16 -3.63 17.20
C LEU A 80 -12.46 -4.86 16.63
N ALA A 81 -11.62 -4.68 15.60
CA ALA A 81 -10.86 -5.77 14.98
C ALA A 81 -9.80 -6.36 15.94
N GLY A 82 -9.19 -5.54 16.79
CA GLY A 82 -8.22 -5.93 17.81
C GLY A 82 -8.80 -6.67 19.02
N SER A 83 -10.12 -6.87 19.05
CA SER A 83 -10.83 -7.66 20.06
C SER A 83 -11.40 -8.99 19.51
N ALA A 84 -11.28 -9.23 18.20
CA ALA A 84 -11.87 -10.40 17.55
C ALA A 84 -10.91 -11.61 17.54
N SER A 85 -11.33 -12.74 18.09
CA SER A 85 -10.67 -14.03 17.92
C SER A 85 -11.30 -14.81 16.76
N LEU A 86 -10.50 -15.30 15.81
CA LEU A 86 -10.94 -16.23 14.76
C LEU A 86 -10.52 -17.64 15.14
N ALA A 87 -11.39 -18.65 14.99
CA ALA A 87 -11.06 -20.06 15.19
C ALA A 87 -11.58 -20.93 14.04
N ASP A 88 -10.91 -22.05 13.76
CA ASP A 88 -11.25 -23.00 12.71
C ASP A 88 -12.27 -24.06 13.20
N PRO A 89 -12.79 -24.91 12.29
CA PRO A 89 -13.79 -25.94 12.60
C PRO A 89 -13.36 -26.99 13.63
N SER A 90 -12.05 -27.13 13.90
CA SER A 90 -11.52 -28.04 14.93
C SER A 90 -11.45 -27.38 16.32
N GLY A 91 -11.85 -26.11 16.43
CA GLY A 91 -11.71 -25.31 17.64
C GLY A 91 -10.31 -24.73 17.81
N ARG A 92 -9.44 -24.86 16.80
CA ARG A 92 -8.11 -24.25 16.80
C ARG A 92 -8.23 -22.77 16.47
N GLU A 93 -7.83 -21.89 17.38
CA GLU A 93 -7.76 -20.45 17.10
C GLU A 93 -6.83 -20.17 15.91
N LEU A 94 -7.39 -19.51 14.88
CA LEU A 94 -6.72 -19.04 13.67
C LEU A 94 -6.11 -17.65 13.84
N MET A 95 -6.71 -16.82 14.68
CA MET A 95 -6.17 -15.52 15.08
C MET A 95 -6.52 -15.26 16.53
N GLN A 96 -5.50 -15.26 17.38
CA GLN A 96 -5.59 -14.75 18.74
C GLN A 96 -4.86 -13.41 18.77
N GLY A 97 -5.49 -12.40 19.33
CA GLY A 97 -4.88 -11.10 19.51
C GLY A 97 -5.83 -10.19 20.22
N ALA A 98 -5.99 -10.35 21.53
CA ALA A 98 -6.16 -9.15 22.33
C ALA A 98 -4.93 -8.31 22.02
N VAL A 99 -5.10 -7.26 21.23
CA VAL A 99 -4.06 -6.28 20.98
C VAL A 99 -3.76 -5.66 22.34
N GLY A 100 -2.79 -6.20 23.07
CA GLY A 100 -2.42 -5.66 24.36
C GLY A 100 -2.10 -4.17 24.20
N ASN A 101 -2.30 -3.36 25.24
CA ASN A 101 -2.10 -1.90 25.18
C ASN A 101 -0.73 -1.47 24.59
N GLY A 102 0.28 -2.35 24.59
CA GLY A 102 1.54 -2.15 23.87
C GLY A 102 1.41 -2.26 22.35
N ALA A 103 0.69 -3.25 21.83
CA ALA A 103 0.48 -3.45 20.38
C ALA A 103 -0.43 -2.35 19.79
N GLN A 104 -1.41 -1.84 20.54
CA GLN A 104 -2.23 -0.72 20.08
C GLN A 104 -1.38 0.54 19.88
N ARG A 105 -0.44 0.80 20.79
CA ARG A 105 0.50 1.92 20.64
C ARG A 105 1.43 1.77 19.43
N LEU A 106 1.81 0.54 19.07
CA LEU A 106 2.57 0.29 17.85
C LEU A 106 1.73 0.46 16.58
N ILE A 107 0.43 0.15 16.65
CA ILE A 107 -0.53 0.44 15.58
C ILE A 107 -0.69 1.96 15.38
N ASP A 108 -0.77 2.71 16.48
CA ASP A 108 -0.97 4.17 16.44
C ASP A 108 0.28 4.92 15.94
N ASP A 109 1.48 4.38 16.18
CA ASP A 109 2.76 4.97 15.78
C ASP A 109 3.63 3.93 15.04
N LEU A 110 3.22 3.57 13.82
CA LEU A 110 3.97 2.66 12.95
C LEU A 110 5.12 3.39 12.24
N SER A 111 6.12 3.79 13.04
CA SER A 111 7.36 4.48 12.62
C SER A 111 8.61 3.78 13.18
N ILE A 112 9.80 4.16 12.72
CA ILE A 112 11.06 3.71 13.32
C ILE A 112 11.11 4.07 14.81
N ALA A 113 10.73 5.31 15.14
CA ALA A 113 10.69 5.78 16.52
C ALA A 113 9.65 5.04 17.37
N GLY A 114 8.48 4.75 16.79
CA GLY A 114 7.42 3.99 17.43
C GLY A 114 7.82 2.54 17.70
N ILE A 115 8.51 1.89 16.75
CA ILE A 115 9.12 0.56 16.95
C ILE A 115 10.11 0.59 18.10
N GLN A 116 11.09 1.51 18.09
CA GLN A 116 12.09 1.59 19.16
C GLN A 116 11.45 1.86 20.53
N ARG A 117 10.40 2.68 20.58
CA ARG A 117 9.63 2.95 21.80
C ARG A 117 8.91 1.69 22.28
N PHE A 118 8.28 0.94 21.36
CA PHE A 118 7.63 -0.33 21.66
C PHE A 118 8.62 -1.34 22.23
N LEU A 119 9.80 -1.49 21.62
CA LEU A 119 10.85 -2.40 22.07
C LEU A 119 11.30 -2.08 23.51
N ALA A 120 11.57 -0.80 23.80
CA ALA A 120 11.98 -0.35 25.13
C ALA A 120 10.89 -0.53 26.18
N GLN A 121 9.65 -0.12 25.89
CA GLN A 121 8.56 -0.14 26.87
C GLN A 121 8.08 -1.54 27.22
N ASN A 122 8.18 -2.49 26.30
CA ASN A 122 7.71 -3.86 26.47
C ASN A 122 8.85 -4.87 26.70
N ASN A 123 10.10 -4.39 26.84
CA ASN A 123 11.30 -5.21 26.97
C ASN A 123 11.38 -6.32 25.92
N VAL A 124 11.04 -6.00 24.66
CA VAL A 124 11.11 -6.94 23.54
C VAL A 124 12.55 -7.00 23.05
N ARG A 125 13.12 -8.21 23.03
CA ARG A 125 14.56 -8.45 22.76
C ARG A 125 14.80 -9.34 21.55
N ASP A 126 13.73 -9.78 20.90
CA ASP A 126 13.76 -10.66 19.76
C ASP A 126 12.70 -10.28 18.71
N VAL A 127 13.02 -10.55 17.46
CA VAL A 127 12.18 -10.27 16.29
C VAL A 127 10.90 -11.10 16.30
N LYS A 128 10.91 -12.30 16.90
CA LYS A 128 9.73 -13.18 16.97
C LYS A 128 8.60 -12.52 17.76
N THR A 129 8.92 -11.95 18.91
CA THR A 129 8.00 -11.21 19.78
C THR A 129 7.57 -9.89 19.12
N LEU A 130 8.50 -9.17 18.45
CA LEU A 130 8.14 -7.99 17.67
C LEU A 130 7.13 -8.33 16.57
N MET A 131 7.36 -9.39 15.80
CA MET A 131 6.49 -9.83 14.72
C MET A 131 5.09 -10.19 15.23
N GLU A 132 4.96 -10.81 16.40
CA GLU A 132 3.65 -11.08 17.03
C GLU A 132 2.89 -9.80 17.37
N ALA A 133 3.60 -8.73 17.73
CA ALA A 133 3.01 -7.44 18.06
C ALA A 133 2.65 -6.59 16.84
N LEU A 134 3.12 -6.96 15.63
CA LEU A 134 2.84 -6.20 14.43
C LEU A 134 1.34 -6.21 14.10
N PRO A 135 0.81 -5.08 13.59
CA PRO A 135 -0.57 -4.99 13.14
C PRO A 135 -0.92 -6.09 12.12
N PRO A 136 -2.12 -6.69 12.18
CA PRO A 136 -2.53 -7.74 11.24
C PRO A 136 -2.35 -7.35 9.76
N PHE A 137 -2.63 -6.10 9.40
CA PHE A 137 -2.49 -5.62 8.01
C PHE A 137 -1.04 -5.66 7.51
N MET A 138 -0.06 -5.44 8.40
CA MET A 138 1.36 -5.49 8.04
C MET A 138 1.83 -6.94 7.94
N ARG A 139 1.33 -7.83 8.81
CA ARG A 139 1.61 -9.27 8.73
C ARG A 139 1.01 -9.90 7.48
N ALA A 140 -0.12 -9.39 7.00
CA ALA A 140 -0.79 -9.85 5.78
C ALA A 140 -0.19 -9.30 4.48
N SER A 141 0.75 -8.35 4.57
CA SER A 141 1.32 -7.64 3.43
C SER A 141 2.82 -7.88 3.41
N TYR A 142 3.23 -8.94 2.72
CA TYR A 142 4.62 -9.37 2.71
C TYR A 142 5.04 -9.96 1.37
N THR A 143 6.33 -10.00 1.13
CA THR A 143 6.92 -10.75 0.01
C THR A 143 8.15 -11.52 0.51
N LEU A 144 8.62 -12.48 -0.30
CA LEU A 144 9.72 -13.38 0.04
C LEU A 144 10.88 -13.20 -0.92
N VAL A 145 12.09 -13.08 -0.37
CA VAL A 145 13.33 -12.90 -1.12
C VAL A 145 14.18 -14.15 -0.95
N GLU A 146 14.58 -14.79 -2.04
CA GLU A 146 15.55 -15.90 -2.04
C GLU A 146 17.00 -15.43 -2.29
N LYS A 147 17.22 -14.27 -2.92
CA LYS A 147 18.56 -13.72 -3.18
C LYS A 147 18.57 -12.25 -2.81
N SER A 148 19.09 -11.95 -1.64
CA SER A 148 19.15 -10.58 -1.14
C SER A 148 20.51 -9.93 -1.35
N ARG A 149 20.51 -8.62 -1.62
CA ARG A 149 21.71 -7.76 -1.62
C ARG A 149 21.76 -6.86 -0.37
N SER A 150 20.95 -7.16 0.64
CA SER A 150 20.87 -6.41 1.89
C SER A 150 21.88 -6.90 2.93
N LEU A 151 21.79 -6.40 4.16
CA LEU A 151 22.59 -6.87 5.30
C LEU A 151 22.13 -8.26 5.76
N GLN A 152 20.87 -8.59 5.48
CA GLN A 152 20.28 -9.89 5.77
C GLN A 152 20.53 -10.89 4.64
N THR A 153 21.02 -12.09 5.01
CA THR A 153 21.14 -13.23 4.10
C THR A 153 19.77 -13.77 3.71
N ALA A 154 19.69 -14.37 2.53
CA ALA A 154 18.50 -15.02 2.03
C ALA A 154 18.88 -16.21 1.16
N SER A 155 18.05 -17.24 1.18
CA SER A 155 18.13 -18.38 0.28
C SER A 155 16.74 -18.88 -0.05
N VAL A 156 16.62 -19.78 -1.02
CA VAL A 156 15.33 -20.44 -1.28
C VAL A 156 14.85 -21.24 -0.06
N THR A 157 15.76 -21.80 0.76
CA THR A 157 15.43 -22.56 1.97
C THR A 157 15.18 -21.66 3.20
N ASN A 158 15.78 -20.48 3.25
CA ASN A 158 15.56 -19.50 4.31
C ASN A 158 15.28 -18.15 3.66
N PRO A 159 14.08 -17.96 3.07
CA PRO A 159 13.79 -16.73 2.35
C PRO A 159 13.56 -15.59 3.33
N ARG A 160 14.20 -14.46 3.07
CA ARG A 160 13.97 -13.23 3.84
C ARG A 160 12.53 -12.76 3.61
N ILE A 161 11.90 -12.28 4.67
CA ILE A 161 10.57 -11.68 4.61
C ILE A 161 10.72 -10.17 4.46
N ILE A 162 9.97 -9.56 3.53
CA ILE A 162 9.79 -8.11 3.49
C ILE A 162 8.32 -7.82 3.76
N LEU A 163 8.04 -7.26 4.93
CA LEU A 163 6.73 -6.74 5.30
C LEU A 163 6.58 -5.31 4.78
N PHE A 164 5.38 -4.93 4.38
CA PHE A 164 5.04 -3.58 3.98
C PHE A 164 3.69 -3.18 4.61
N GLY A 165 3.64 -2.01 5.27
CA GLY A 165 2.39 -1.49 5.83
C GLY A 165 1.42 -1.06 4.73
N GLY A 166 0.14 -0.83 5.08
CA GLY A 166 -0.84 -0.31 4.12
C GLY A 166 -0.38 1.04 3.53
N GLY A 167 -0.18 1.07 2.21
CA GLY A 167 0.37 2.22 1.48
C GLY A 167 1.90 2.30 1.51
N SER A 168 2.58 1.19 1.86
CA SER A 168 4.03 1.00 1.93
C SER A 168 4.84 2.12 2.59
N ARG A 169 4.25 2.89 3.49
CA ARG A 169 4.93 3.99 4.21
C ARG A 169 5.94 3.49 5.24
N LEU A 170 5.80 2.24 5.66
CA LEU A 170 6.76 1.52 6.47
C LEU A 170 7.07 0.18 5.78
N LEU A 171 8.35 -0.11 5.63
CA LEU A 171 8.89 -1.38 5.14
C LEU A 171 9.69 -2.03 6.25
N MET A 172 9.62 -3.35 6.38
CA MET A 172 10.41 -4.09 7.35
C MET A 172 10.94 -5.40 6.75
N GLY A 173 12.26 -5.49 6.62
CA GLY A 173 12.94 -6.69 6.18
C GLY A 173 13.44 -7.54 7.36
N ILE A 174 13.19 -8.84 7.30
CA ILE A 174 13.42 -9.80 8.38
C ILE A 174 14.13 -11.05 7.84
N ALA A 175 15.29 -11.37 8.41
CA ALA A 175 16.00 -12.61 8.15
C ALA A 175 15.27 -13.81 8.78
N THR A 176 15.26 -14.94 8.06
CA THR A 176 14.62 -16.18 8.55
C THR A 176 15.60 -17.29 8.87
N ASP A 177 16.83 -17.18 8.40
CA ASP A 177 17.89 -18.16 8.64
C ASP A 177 18.21 -18.24 10.15
N PRO A 178 18.14 -19.43 10.79
CA PRO A 178 18.56 -19.64 12.19
C PRO A 178 19.99 -19.24 12.47
N ASP A 179 20.88 -19.36 11.50
CA ASP A 179 22.31 -19.17 11.70
C ASP A 179 22.77 -17.76 11.25
N SER A 180 21.83 -16.89 10.86
CA SER A 180 22.18 -15.54 10.42
C SER A 180 22.70 -14.69 11.59
N PRO A 181 23.87 -14.03 11.45
CA PRO A 181 24.35 -13.10 12.47
C PRO A 181 23.43 -11.87 12.61
N THR A 182 22.59 -11.60 11.61
CA THR A 182 21.59 -10.52 11.61
C THR A 182 20.18 -11.04 11.90
N ARG A 183 20.03 -12.24 12.48
CA ARG A 183 18.73 -12.87 12.79
C ARG A 183 17.84 -11.98 13.66
N GLU A 184 18.42 -11.28 14.63
CA GLU A 184 17.72 -10.36 15.54
C GLU A 184 17.83 -8.88 15.11
N HIS A 185 18.18 -8.65 13.85
CA HIS A 185 18.14 -7.32 13.23
C HIS A 185 16.93 -7.23 12.31
N ILE A 186 16.31 -6.04 12.26
CA ILE A 186 15.35 -5.67 11.21
C ILE A 186 15.91 -4.53 10.38
N GLU A 187 15.63 -4.53 9.08
CA GLU A 187 15.87 -3.37 8.22
C GLU A 187 14.55 -2.65 8.02
N VAL A 188 14.48 -1.36 8.34
CA VAL A 188 13.24 -0.57 8.30
C VAL A 188 13.42 0.60 7.35
N GLY A 189 12.44 0.80 6.47
CA GLY A 189 12.31 2.01 5.64
C GLY A 189 11.03 2.75 6.01
N GLU A 190 11.10 4.04 6.25
CA GLU A 190 9.96 4.87 6.66
C GLU A 190 9.82 6.10 5.77
N LEU A 191 8.62 6.38 5.27
CA LEU A 191 8.26 7.63 4.61
C LEU A 191 7.81 8.67 5.64
N LEU A 192 8.64 9.69 5.84
CA LEU A 192 8.42 10.77 6.79
C LEU A 192 7.32 11.75 6.34
N ALA A 193 6.90 12.59 7.28
CA ALA A 193 5.85 13.57 7.06
C ALA A 193 6.21 14.62 5.99
N ASP A 194 7.50 14.96 5.85
CA ASP A 194 8.02 15.88 4.84
C ASP A 194 8.15 15.23 3.45
N GLY A 195 7.93 13.92 3.34
CA GLY A 195 8.04 13.16 2.10
C GLY A 195 9.44 12.62 1.80
N THR A 196 10.38 12.75 2.72
CA THR A 196 11.69 12.06 2.64
C THR A 196 11.59 10.64 3.21
N TRP A 197 12.49 9.76 2.78
CA TRP A 197 12.60 8.42 3.37
C TRP A 197 13.68 8.37 4.43
N ASN A 198 13.52 7.49 5.40
CA ASN A 198 14.53 7.17 6.40
C ASN A 198 14.73 5.66 6.42
N PHE A 199 15.98 5.20 6.30
CA PHE A 199 16.32 3.78 6.39
C PHE A 199 17.24 3.52 7.57
N LYS A 200 16.90 2.50 8.35
CA LYS A 200 17.66 2.08 9.54
C LYS A 200 17.70 0.55 9.63
N ALA A 201 18.83 0.00 10.03
CA ALA A 201 18.91 -1.31 10.63
C ALA A 201 18.72 -1.17 12.15
N ILE A 202 17.82 -1.94 12.73
CA ILE A 202 17.56 -1.95 14.18
C ILE A 202 17.96 -3.32 14.71
N ASN A 203 18.92 -3.35 15.65
CA ASN A 203 19.19 -4.55 16.45
C ASN A 203 18.13 -4.62 17.56
N VAL A 204 17.20 -5.58 17.46
CA VAL A 204 16.05 -5.67 18.37
C VAL A 204 16.47 -6.00 19.80
N THR A 205 17.54 -6.78 19.97
CA THR A 205 18.07 -7.14 21.30
C THR A 205 18.59 -5.93 22.08
N THR A 206 19.25 -4.99 21.41
CA THR A 206 19.86 -3.80 22.04
C THR A 206 19.04 -2.53 21.85
N ASN A 207 18.02 -2.56 20.99
CA ASN A 207 17.24 -1.41 20.54
C ASN A 207 18.08 -0.29 19.88
N GLN A 208 19.24 -0.65 19.33
CA GLN A 208 20.11 0.29 18.63
C GLN A 208 19.73 0.38 17.16
N ALA A 209 19.61 1.59 16.63
CA ALA A 209 19.30 1.86 15.23
C ALA A 209 20.48 2.55 14.53
N ASP A 210 20.90 2.04 13.37
CA ASP A 210 21.95 2.62 12.54
C ASP A 210 21.48 2.76 11.08
N GLY A 211 21.80 3.89 10.44
CA GLY A 211 21.46 4.16 9.03
C GLY A 211 22.65 4.09 8.08
N SER A 212 23.87 4.01 8.60
CA SER A 212 25.10 4.07 7.80
C SER A 212 25.17 2.92 6.79
N ALA A 213 24.88 1.71 7.24
CA ALA A 213 24.82 0.51 6.40
C ALA A 213 23.73 0.57 5.30
N CYS A 214 22.65 1.34 5.51
CA CYS A 214 21.59 1.53 4.52
C CYS A 214 21.98 2.55 3.44
N ALA A 215 22.76 3.56 3.79
CA ALA A 215 23.14 4.64 2.87
C ALA A 215 23.95 4.15 1.65
N ALA A 216 24.70 3.05 1.79
CA ALA A 216 25.46 2.45 0.69
C ALA A 216 24.58 2.02 -0.49
N CYS A 217 23.35 1.56 -0.23
CA CYS A 217 22.40 1.16 -1.26
C CYS A 217 21.43 2.29 -1.62
N HIS A 218 20.92 2.99 -0.60
CA HIS A 218 19.83 3.96 -0.76
C HIS A 218 20.30 5.38 -1.13
N GLY A 219 21.59 5.69 -0.99
CA GLY A 219 22.16 6.99 -1.30
C GLY A 219 21.87 8.07 -0.26
N ALA A 220 22.35 9.29 -0.53
CA ALA A 220 22.21 10.44 0.38
C ALA A 220 20.79 11.01 0.44
N GLN A 221 20.01 10.85 -0.64
CA GLN A 221 18.57 11.12 -0.68
C GLN A 221 17.84 9.78 -0.74
N PRO A 222 17.73 9.08 0.40
CA PRO A 222 17.20 7.74 0.47
C PRO A 222 15.85 7.59 -0.22
N ARG A 223 15.67 6.42 -0.83
CA ARG A 223 14.41 5.96 -1.42
C ARG A 223 14.34 4.44 -1.40
N PRO A 224 13.16 3.83 -1.46
CA PRO A 224 13.04 2.39 -1.65
C PRO A 224 13.72 1.94 -2.95
N ILE A 225 14.24 0.72 -2.91
CA ILE A 225 14.84 0.07 -4.08
C ILE A 225 13.95 -1.11 -4.41
N TRP A 226 13.15 -0.95 -5.47
CA TRP A 226 12.18 -1.90 -5.96
C TRP A 226 12.25 -2.08 -7.49
N LYS A 227 12.59 -3.29 -7.99
CA LYS A 227 12.57 -3.65 -9.43
C LYS A 227 11.14 -3.69 -10.00
N GLU A 228 11.05 -3.80 -11.33
CA GLU A 228 9.78 -3.89 -12.06
C GLU A 228 8.96 -5.09 -11.61
N TYR A 229 7.64 -4.89 -11.60
CA TYR A 229 6.65 -5.83 -11.11
C TYR A 229 6.85 -7.26 -11.64
N ASN A 230 6.99 -7.42 -12.96
CA ASN A 230 7.06 -8.74 -13.59
C ASN A 230 8.46 -9.35 -13.54
N GLN A 231 9.49 -8.60 -13.14
CA GLN A 231 10.88 -9.02 -13.24
C GLN A 231 11.69 -8.55 -12.05
N TRP A 232 11.72 -9.40 -11.01
CA TRP A 232 12.61 -9.20 -9.89
C TRP A 232 13.50 -10.40 -9.60
N PRO A 233 14.73 -10.41 -10.14
CA PRO A 233 15.71 -11.44 -9.84
C PRO A 233 15.98 -11.60 -8.34
N GLY A 234 15.63 -12.76 -7.79
CA GLY A 234 15.83 -13.07 -6.37
C GLY A 234 14.59 -12.98 -5.48
N MET A 235 13.42 -12.67 -6.04
CA MET A 235 12.14 -12.80 -5.34
C MET A 235 11.51 -14.16 -5.60
N PHE A 236 10.64 -14.60 -4.68
CA PHE A 236 9.67 -15.64 -5.00
C PHE A 236 8.69 -15.08 -6.03
N GLY A 237 8.45 -15.81 -7.11
CA GLY A 237 7.63 -15.28 -8.21
C GLY A 237 8.35 -14.19 -9.02
N ASN A 238 9.66 -14.33 -9.23
CA ASN A 238 10.48 -13.31 -9.89
C ASN A 238 10.09 -13.02 -11.35
N ASP A 239 9.39 -13.93 -12.01
CA ASP A 239 8.92 -13.80 -13.39
C ASP A 239 7.39 -13.92 -13.43
N GLY A 240 6.71 -12.78 -13.46
CA GLY A 240 5.24 -12.69 -13.47
C GLY A 240 4.56 -13.39 -12.27
N ASP A 241 5.19 -13.36 -11.10
CA ASP A 241 4.78 -14.07 -9.87
C ASP A 241 4.71 -15.61 -9.99
N GLY A 242 5.21 -16.17 -11.10
CA GLY A 242 5.39 -17.60 -11.29
C GLY A 242 6.53 -18.15 -10.43
N MET A 243 6.21 -19.11 -9.56
CA MET A 243 7.19 -19.77 -8.70
C MET A 243 7.89 -20.91 -9.43
N THR A 244 9.19 -21.03 -9.22
CA THR A 244 9.95 -22.21 -9.66
C THR A 244 9.60 -23.43 -8.81
N LEU A 245 9.90 -24.65 -9.29
CA LEU A 245 9.72 -25.88 -8.50
C LEU A 245 10.41 -25.84 -7.13
N THR A 246 11.58 -25.23 -7.02
CA THR A 246 12.31 -25.10 -5.75
C THR A 246 11.64 -24.11 -4.80
N GLN A 247 11.11 -23.01 -5.32
CA GLN A 247 10.31 -22.06 -4.54
C GLN A 247 9.01 -22.71 -4.04
N LEU A 248 8.33 -23.49 -4.89
CA LEU A 248 7.13 -24.25 -4.52
C LEU A 248 7.41 -25.26 -3.41
N GLN A 249 8.51 -26.01 -3.50
CA GLN A 249 8.95 -26.91 -2.44
C GLN A 249 9.23 -26.16 -1.13
N SER A 250 9.86 -24.98 -1.22
CA SER A 250 10.09 -24.15 -0.04
C SER A 250 8.79 -23.65 0.59
N MET A 251 7.83 -23.17 -0.21
CA MET A 251 6.52 -22.74 0.27
C MET A 251 5.75 -23.88 0.95
N ARG A 252 5.77 -25.08 0.37
CA ARG A 252 5.17 -26.27 0.99
C ARG A 252 5.79 -26.59 2.35
N ARG A 253 7.11 -26.51 2.47
CA ARG A 253 7.82 -26.70 3.74
C ARG A 253 7.50 -25.61 4.75
N ILE A 254 7.49 -24.34 4.33
CA ILE A 254 7.11 -23.21 5.19
C ILE A 254 5.70 -23.42 5.73
N HIS A 255 4.74 -23.75 4.86
CA HIS A 255 3.36 -24.02 5.25
C HIS A 255 3.26 -25.21 6.22
N ALA A 256 3.96 -26.32 5.93
CA ALA A 256 3.96 -27.51 6.78
C ALA A 256 4.56 -27.27 8.18
N THR A 257 5.48 -26.31 8.31
CA THR A 257 6.16 -25.96 9.57
C THR A 257 5.68 -24.64 10.16
N GLN A 258 4.65 -24.02 9.57
CA GLN A 258 4.24 -22.66 9.88
C GLN A 258 3.86 -22.50 11.35
N ALA A 259 3.06 -23.42 11.89
CA ALA A 259 2.59 -23.37 13.27
C ALA A 259 3.72 -23.32 14.32
N THR A 260 4.88 -23.90 14.02
CA THR A 260 6.04 -23.93 14.93
C THR A 260 7.17 -23.00 14.50
N SER A 261 7.01 -22.26 13.40
CA SER A 261 8.05 -21.38 12.88
C SER A 261 8.15 -20.08 13.68
N ASP A 262 9.36 -19.72 14.10
CA ASP A 262 9.64 -18.44 14.76
C ASP A 262 9.28 -17.21 13.93
N ARG A 263 9.37 -17.31 12.59
CA ARG A 263 9.22 -16.19 11.67
C ARG A 263 7.94 -16.25 10.84
N PHE A 264 7.48 -17.45 10.48
CA PHE A 264 6.33 -17.61 9.58
C PHE A 264 4.99 -17.82 10.30
N ARG A 265 4.98 -18.19 11.60
CA ARG A 265 3.72 -18.52 12.31
C ARG A 265 2.70 -17.39 12.34
N VAL A 266 3.16 -16.14 12.32
CA VAL A 266 2.28 -14.96 12.42
C VAL A 266 1.81 -14.44 11.08
N LEU A 267 2.41 -14.91 9.98
CA LEU A 267 2.05 -14.50 8.62
C LEU A 267 0.86 -15.33 8.17
N PRO A 268 -0.26 -14.72 7.75
CA PRO A 268 -1.34 -15.48 7.15
C PRO A 268 -0.84 -16.00 5.79
N MET A 269 -1.02 -17.30 5.54
CA MET A 269 -0.64 -17.95 4.28
C MET A 269 -1.88 -18.65 3.72
N TYR A 270 -2.13 -18.54 2.41
CA TYR A 270 -3.17 -19.35 1.78
C TYR A 270 -2.75 -20.82 1.77
N ALA A 271 -3.70 -21.71 2.13
CA ALA A 271 -3.56 -23.11 1.83
C ALA A 271 -3.45 -23.24 0.30
N TYR A 272 -2.34 -23.83 -0.17
CA TYR A 272 -2.04 -23.99 -1.57
C TYR A 272 -3.12 -24.87 -2.23
N ALA A 273 -4.15 -24.25 -2.80
CA ALA A 273 -5.24 -24.96 -3.47
C ALA A 273 -4.79 -25.37 -4.88
N GLY A 274 -4.04 -26.48 -4.94
CA GLY A 274 -3.92 -27.38 -6.09
C GLY A 274 -3.17 -26.89 -7.33
N ASP A 275 -3.52 -25.73 -7.90
CA ASP A 275 -3.31 -25.47 -9.33
C ASP A 275 -2.62 -24.14 -9.66
N LYS A 276 -2.14 -23.39 -8.67
CA LYS A 276 -1.54 -22.08 -8.94
C LYS A 276 -0.08 -22.03 -8.50
N ASP A 277 0.81 -22.12 -9.49
CA ASP A 277 2.26 -21.88 -9.36
C ASP A 277 2.58 -20.41 -9.09
N SER A 278 1.75 -19.68 -8.33
CA SER A 278 1.98 -18.27 -8.03
C SER A 278 1.81 -17.96 -6.55
N PHE A 279 2.56 -16.97 -6.09
CA PHE A 279 2.59 -16.59 -4.68
C PHE A 279 1.55 -15.50 -4.40
N TYR A 280 0.52 -15.83 -3.61
CA TYR A 280 -0.59 -14.93 -3.28
C TYR A 280 -0.61 -14.51 -1.82
N LEU A 281 -0.93 -13.24 -1.58
CA LEU A 281 -1.22 -12.69 -0.27
C LEU A 281 -2.68 -12.87 0.12
N PRO A 282 -2.97 -13.25 1.36
CA PRO A 282 -4.32 -13.29 1.88
C PRO A 282 -4.91 -11.90 1.98
N PHE A 283 -6.22 -11.81 1.76
CA PHE A 283 -7.00 -10.57 1.88
C PHE A 283 -6.71 -9.51 0.79
N ARG A 284 -6.05 -9.90 -0.30
CA ARG A 284 -5.83 -9.06 -1.48
C ARG A 284 -6.63 -9.61 -2.65
N ASP A 285 -7.49 -8.79 -3.25
CA ASP A 285 -8.28 -9.18 -4.43
C ASP A 285 -7.37 -9.51 -5.62
N TYR A 286 -6.27 -8.75 -5.79
CA TYR A 286 -5.17 -9.08 -6.68
C TYR A 286 -3.98 -9.58 -5.84
N GLY A 287 -3.96 -10.87 -5.51
CA GLY A 287 -3.06 -11.38 -4.46
C GLY A 287 -1.58 -11.50 -4.84
N TYR A 288 -1.20 -11.25 -6.08
CA TYR A 288 0.20 -11.34 -6.52
C TYR A 288 1.12 -10.44 -5.69
N THR A 289 2.01 -11.06 -4.93
CA THR A 289 2.79 -10.35 -3.90
C THR A 289 3.65 -9.24 -4.49
N ASN A 290 4.41 -9.53 -5.56
CA ASN A 290 5.37 -8.59 -6.12
C ASN A 290 4.66 -7.41 -6.78
N PHE A 291 3.44 -7.62 -7.30
CA PHE A 291 2.57 -6.54 -7.75
C PHE A 291 2.24 -5.57 -6.64
N ASN A 292 1.69 -6.10 -5.54
CA ASN A 292 1.15 -5.28 -4.46
C ASN A 292 2.24 -4.37 -3.88
N ILE A 293 3.40 -4.95 -3.55
CA ILE A 293 4.50 -4.17 -2.99
C ILE A 293 5.05 -3.15 -4.01
N THR A 294 5.15 -3.50 -5.30
CA THR A 294 5.59 -2.55 -6.34
C THR A 294 4.65 -1.36 -6.42
N LEU A 295 3.35 -1.64 -6.50
CA LEU A 295 2.31 -0.62 -6.59
C LEU A 295 2.33 0.31 -5.37
N GLU A 296 2.27 -0.27 -4.17
CA GLU A 296 2.23 0.53 -2.95
C GLU A 296 3.53 1.32 -2.73
N LEU A 297 4.68 0.78 -3.13
CA LEU A 297 5.94 1.52 -3.09
C LEU A 297 5.98 2.68 -4.08
N SER A 298 5.54 2.48 -5.32
CA SER A 298 5.42 3.56 -6.30
C SER A 298 4.50 4.68 -5.78
N GLN A 299 3.39 4.33 -5.14
CA GLN A 299 2.49 5.30 -4.50
C GLN A 299 3.16 6.04 -3.35
N ALA A 300 3.89 5.34 -2.48
CA ALA A 300 4.61 5.94 -1.36
C ALA A 300 5.71 6.91 -1.85
N VAL A 301 6.48 6.53 -2.87
CA VAL A 301 7.50 7.40 -3.49
C VAL A 301 6.85 8.61 -4.15
N ALA A 302 5.80 8.43 -4.94
CA ALA A 302 5.08 9.53 -5.58
C ALA A 302 4.51 10.51 -4.54
N THR A 303 3.92 9.98 -3.46
CA THR A 303 3.43 10.79 -2.33
C THR A 303 4.55 11.57 -1.66
N GLY A 304 5.72 10.95 -1.47
CA GLY A 304 6.89 11.60 -0.90
C GLY A 304 7.41 12.74 -1.78
N VAL A 305 7.53 12.52 -3.09
CA VAL A 305 7.89 13.56 -4.06
C VAL A 305 6.86 14.68 -4.04
N TYR A 306 5.57 14.36 -4.11
CA TYR A 306 4.48 15.33 -4.08
C TYR A 306 4.53 16.22 -2.82
N ARG A 307 4.75 15.66 -1.63
CA ARG A 307 4.87 16.44 -0.39
C ARG A 307 6.02 17.44 -0.44
N ARG A 308 7.19 16.99 -0.92
CA ARG A 308 8.36 17.86 -1.05
C ARG A 308 8.11 18.99 -2.03
N ILE A 309 7.63 18.69 -3.24
CA ILE A 309 7.34 19.75 -4.22
C ILE A 309 6.25 20.69 -3.72
N ARG A 310 5.20 20.19 -3.05
CA ARG A 310 4.09 21.01 -2.54
C ARG A 310 4.54 21.96 -1.42
N SER A 311 5.51 21.56 -0.62
CA SER A 311 6.10 22.41 0.42
C SER A 311 7.06 23.47 -0.12
N HIS A 312 7.46 23.39 -1.39
CA HIS A 312 8.40 24.31 -2.00
C HIS A 312 7.76 25.68 -2.28
N SER A 313 8.51 26.77 -2.08
CA SER A 313 8.01 28.14 -2.29
C SER A 313 7.53 28.42 -3.71
N ASN A 314 8.16 27.79 -4.71
CA ASN A 314 7.77 27.92 -6.12
C ASN A 314 6.53 27.10 -6.51
N TYR A 315 6.01 26.22 -5.64
CA TYR A 315 4.91 25.32 -5.98
C TYR A 315 3.66 26.02 -6.52
N PRO A 316 3.15 27.11 -5.90
CA PRO A 316 1.96 27.78 -6.39
C PRO A 316 2.09 28.25 -7.84
N THR A 317 3.28 28.64 -8.27
CA THR A 317 3.55 29.17 -9.62
C THR A 317 3.93 28.06 -10.62
N LEU A 318 4.60 27.00 -10.17
CA LEU A 318 5.18 25.98 -11.05
C LEU A 318 4.37 24.68 -11.15
N LYS A 319 3.38 24.43 -10.29
CA LYS A 319 2.62 23.16 -10.33
C LYS A 319 1.89 22.91 -11.66
N ALA A 320 1.41 23.98 -12.31
CA ALA A 320 0.86 23.92 -13.67
C ALA A 320 1.89 23.40 -14.70
N GLY A 321 3.16 23.71 -14.46
CA GLY A 321 4.30 23.23 -15.23
C GLY A 321 4.43 21.72 -15.30
N LEU A 322 3.97 20.99 -14.28
CA LEU A 322 4.01 19.52 -14.27
C LEU A 322 3.03 18.90 -15.27
N VAL A 323 1.97 19.62 -15.65
CA VAL A 323 1.07 19.24 -16.75
C VAL A 323 1.65 19.76 -18.08
N LEU A 324 2.10 21.02 -18.12
CA LEU A 324 2.62 21.66 -19.34
C LEU A 324 3.88 20.99 -19.90
N ALA A 325 4.71 20.41 -19.03
CA ALA A 325 5.93 19.68 -19.39
C ALA A 325 5.68 18.45 -20.27
N ASP A 326 4.46 17.91 -20.26
CA ASP A 326 4.05 16.81 -21.13
C ASP A 326 3.23 17.29 -22.33
N CYS A 327 2.71 18.52 -22.34
CA CYS A 327 1.90 19.05 -23.43
C CYS A 327 2.66 19.20 -24.75
N ASP A 328 1.96 19.04 -25.86
CA ASP A 328 2.54 19.24 -27.19
C ASP A 328 2.94 20.70 -27.44
N ALA A 329 3.83 20.92 -28.41
CA ALA A 329 4.37 22.25 -28.73
C ALA A 329 3.29 23.30 -29.06
N ALA A 330 2.12 22.88 -29.56
CA ALA A 330 0.98 23.76 -29.85
C ALA A 330 0.40 24.47 -28.60
N PHE A 331 0.65 23.94 -27.40
CA PHE A 331 0.24 24.56 -26.13
C PHE A 331 1.34 25.45 -25.53
N ARG A 332 2.54 25.46 -26.12
CA ARG A 332 3.74 26.13 -25.61
C ARG A 332 4.06 27.39 -26.41
N THR A 333 3.07 28.26 -26.57
CA THR A 333 3.17 29.46 -27.41
C THR A 333 3.00 30.73 -26.58
N ASP A 334 3.63 31.82 -27.00
CA ASP A 334 3.55 33.11 -26.30
C ASP A 334 2.15 33.76 -26.38
N ALA A 335 1.25 33.20 -27.20
CA ALA A 335 -0.16 33.56 -27.22
C ALA A 335 -0.96 33.03 -26.02
N ARG A 336 -0.42 32.06 -25.27
CA ARG A 336 -1.09 31.41 -24.14
C ARG A 336 -0.55 31.95 -22.81
N PRO A 337 -1.34 32.71 -22.02
CA PRO A 337 -0.84 33.40 -20.83
C PRO A 337 -0.25 32.46 -19.76
N GLY A 338 -0.84 31.28 -19.56
CA GLY A 338 -0.36 30.28 -18.61
C GLY A 338 1.04 29.76 -18.97
N TRP A 339 1.29 29.53 -20.26
CA TRP A 339 2.62 29.17 -20.75
C TRP A 339 3.64 30.28 -20.50
N VAL A 340 3.31 31.54 -20.79
CA VAL A 340 4.21 32.68 -20.55
C VAL A 340 4.57 32.78 -19.06
N ARG A 341 3.58 32.70 -18.16
CA ARG A 341 3.80 32.70 -16.70
C ARG A 341 4.71 31.55 -16.26
N PHE A 342 4.44 30.34 -16.72
CA PHE A 342 5.25 29.17 -16.41
C PHE A 342 6.69 29.34 -16.88
N ARG A 343 6.90 29.82 -18.11
CA ARG A 343 8.23 30.04 -18.69
C ARG A 343 9.03 31.09 -17.91
N THR A 344 8.39 32.21 -17.53
CA THR A 344 8.99 33.24 -16.67
C THR A 344 9.37 32.68 -15.30
N ALA A 345 8.50 31.87 -14.68
CA ALA A 345 8.77 31.26 -13.39
C ALA A 345 9.92 30.23 -13.46
N MET A 346 10.00 29.45 -14.55
CA MET A 346 11.12 28.54 -14.80
C MET A 346 12.44 29.28 -14.94
N ALA A 347 12.46 30.39 -15.70
CA ALA A 347 13.64 31.24 -15.83
C ALA A 347 14.06 31.84 -14.48
N ALA A 348 13.10 32.29 -13.66
CA ALA A 348 13.35 32.78 -12.30
C ALA A 348 13.92 31.69 -11.37
N ALA A 349 13.56 30.43 -11.59
CA ALA A 349 14.13 29.27 -10.92
C ALA A 349 15.46 28.77 -11.54
N GLY A 350 16.04 29.54 -12.46
CA GLY A 350 17.32 29.22 -13.12
C GLY A 350 17.24 28.06 -14.11
N GLN A 351 16.05 27.67 -14.57
CA GLN A 351 15.87 26.60 -15.54
C GLN A 351 15.72 27.16 -16.96
N THR A 352 16.46 26.57 -17.91
CA THR A 352 16.38 26.90 -19.34
C THR A 352 15.60 25.87 -20.15
N ARG A 353 15.26 24.73 -19.53
CA ARG A 353 14.47 23.65 -20.10
C ARG A 353 13.09 23.63 -19.45
N TYR A 354 12.12 23.10 -20.18
CA TYR A 354 10.71 23.03 -19.77
C TYR A 354 10.19 21.60 -19.76
N ASP A 355 11.11 20.63 -19.67
CA ASP A 355 10.75 19.23 -19.49
C ASP A 355 10.52 18.92 -18.01
N LEU A 356 9.93 17.76 -17.74
CA LEU A 356 9.57 17.34 -16.41
C LEU A 356 10.77 17.36 -15.42
N PRO A 357 11.97 16.84 -15.76
CA PRO A 357 13.13 16.96 -14.88
C PRO A 357 13.46 18.40 -14.50
N ALA A 358 13.39 19.35 -15.44
CA ALA A 358 13.65 20.76 -15.13
C ALA A 358 12.59 21.33 -14.19
N VAL A 359 11.30 21.01 -14.40
CA VAL A 359 10.21 21.47 -13.51
C VAL A 359 10.39 20.94 -12.10
N LEU A 360 10.71 19.65 -11.95
CA LEU A 360 10.94 19.03 -10.65
C LEU A 360 12.17 19.61 -9.95
N LYS A 361 13.25 19.93 -10.68
CA LYS A 361 14.41 20.65 -10.14
C LYS A 361 14.05 22.06 -9.66
N ALA A 362 13.24 22.80 -10.41
CA ALA A 362 12.72 24.11 -10.01
C ALA A 362 11.79 24.06 -8.78
N LEU A 363 11.26 22.87 -8.48
CA LEU A 363 10.47 22.53 -7.30
C LEU A 363 11.30 21.87 -6.18
N GLY A 364 12.63 21.89 -6.27
CA GLY A 364 13.52 21.44 -5.19
C GLY A 364 13.91 19.95 -5.23
N ILE A 365 13.52 19.19 -6.25
CA ILE A 365 13.96 17.80 -6.43
C ILE A 365 15.30 17.80 -7.19
N ALA A 366 16.41 17.70 -6.47
CA ALA A 366 17.76 17.82 -7.04
C ALA A 366 18.04 16.79 -8.16
N ASP A 367 17.63 15.55 -7.96
CA ASP A 367 17.75 14.46 -8.94
C ASP A 367 16.39 13.78 -9.19
N PRO A 368 15.55 14.33 -10.07
CA PRO A 368 14.22 13.80 -10.32
C PRO A 368 14.21 12.37 -10.87
N VAL A 369 15.23 11.99 -11.64
CA VAL A 369 15.32 10.65 -12.24
C VAL A 369 15.50 9.63 -11.13
N THR A 370 16.50 9.84 -10.27
CA THR A 370 16.73 8.95 -9.12
C THR A 370 15.56 8.97 -8.15
N GLN A 371 14.98 10.14 -7.85
CA GLN A 371 13.95 10.28 -6.81
C GLN A 371 12.56 9.75 -7.20
N LEU A 372 12.25 9.66 -8.50
CA LEU A 372 11.02 9.03 -9.01
C LEU A 372 11.22 7.58 -9.40
N GLN A 373 12.45 7.07 -9.34
CA GLN A 373 12.76 5.70 -9.68
C GLN A 373 12.71 4.83 -8.43
N VAL A 374 11.87 3.81 -8.42
CA VAL A 374 12.01 2.74 -7.41
C VAL A 374 13.10 1.75 -7.81
N GLN A 375 13.39 1.58 -9.09
CA GLN A 375 14.34 0.57 -9.58
C GLN A 375 15.80 0.90 -9.30
N ASN A 376 16.62 -0.15 -9.19
CA ASN A 376 18.06 -0.05 -9.07
C ASN A 376 18.54 0.63 -7.77
N ARG A 377 19.76 0.31 -7.38
CA ARG A 377 20.45 1.03 -6.30
C ARG A 377 20.77 2.46 -6.74
N ALA A 378 21.00 3.35 -5.78
CA ALA A 378 21.28 4.75 -6.11
C ALA A 378 22.53 4.92 -7.00
N ASP A 379 23.53 4.04 -6.84
CA ASP A 379 24.77 4.00 -7.65
C ASP A 379 24.58 3.37 -9.04
N GLU A 380 23.44 2.73 -9.30
CA GLU A 380 23.12 2.05 -10.56
C GLU A 380 22.16 2.88 -11.44
N VAL A 381 21.61 3.99 -10.93
CA VAL A 381 20.75 4.88 -11.70
C VAL A 381 21.61 5.65 -12.69
N ASP A 382 21.24 5.59 -13.96
CA ASP A 382 21.78 6.47 -14.99
C ASP A 382 20.94 7.76 -15.04
N PRO A 383 21.42 8.88 -14.49
CA PRO A 383 20.66 10.13 -14.43
C PRO A 383 20.45 10.77 -15.81
N THR A 384 21.13 10.26 -16.86
CA THR A 384 20.94 10.73 -18.23
C THR A 384 19.70 10.10 -18.88
N LYS A 385 19.20 8.99 -18.33
CA LYS A 385 17.94 8.39 -18.77
C LYS A 385 16.78 9.24 -18.27
N GLY A 386 15.84 9.54 -19.17
CA GLY A 386 14.65 10.31 -18.82
C GLY A 386 13.80 9.62 -17.75
N VAL A 387 12.98 10.40 -17.04
CA VAL A 387 12.05 9.90 -16.01
C VAL A 387 11.06 8.86 -16.57
N GLY A 388 10.75 8.88 -17.86
CA GLY A 388 9.85 7.91 -18.50
C GLY A 388 10.50 6.63 -19.03
N TYR A 389 11.80 6.39 -18.79
CA TYR A 389 12.51 5.25 -19.41
C TYR A 389 12.10 3.88 -18.84
N PHE A 390 11.54 3.82 -17.64
CA PHE A 390 11.20 2.57 -16.96
C PHE A 390 9.75 2.56 -16.50
N ASN A 391 9.10 1.39 -16.52
CA ASN A 391 7.65 1.27 -16.25
C ASN A 391 7.28 1.69 -14.81
N SER A 392 8.15 1.44 -13.82
CA SER A 392 7.86 1.92 -12.46
C SER A 392 8.10 3.43 -12.29
N ASN A 393 8.94 4.01 -13.14
CA ASN A 393 9.23 5.45 -13.10
C ASN A 393 8.06 6.22 -13.73
N SER A 394 7.50 5.69 -14.83
CA SER A 394 6.28 6.24 -15.42
C SER A 394 5.12 6.19 -14.42
N ASP A 395 4.95 5.10 -13.67
CA ASP A 395 3.92 5.00 -12.63
C ASP A 395 4.10 6.03 -11.51
N THR A 396 5.31 6.17 -10.98
CA THR A 396 5.59 7.12 -9.88
C THR A 396 5.40 8.56 -10.35
N HIS A 397 5.86 8.88 -11.56
CA HIS A 397 5.67 10.17 -12.20
C HIS A 397 4.19 10.49 -12.40
N HIS A 398 3.43 9.63 -13.09
CA HIS A 398 2.03 9.88 -13.37
C HIS A 398 1.20 9.98 -12.07
N THR A 399 1.51 9.16 -11.07
CA THR A 399 0.89 9.27 -9.75
C THR A 399 1.17 10.63 -9.10
N THR A 400 2.40 11.13 -9.21
CA THR A 400 2.75 12.49 -8.74
C THR A 400 1.96 13.56 -9.49
N GLN A 401 1.80 13.43 -10.82
CA GLN A 401 0.99 14.35 -11.62
C GLN A 401 -0.49 14.31 -11.24
N LEU A 402 -1.08 13.14 -10.97
CA LEU A 402 -2.48 13.03 -10.54
C LEU A 402 -2.73 13.78 -9.22
N LEU A 403 -1.80 13.68 -8.27
CA LEU A 403 -1.86 14.44 -7.02
C LEU A 403 -1.81 15.96 -7.26
N VAL A 404 -1.02 16.40 -8.25
CA VAL A 404 -0.92 17.82 -8.64
C VAL A 404 -2.17 18.28 -9.40
N ILE A 405 -2.72 17.46 -10.29
CA ILE A 405 -3.96 17.75 -11.03
C ILE A 405 -5.12 17.92 -10.06
N ASN A 406 -5.16 17.16 -8.97
CA ASN A 406 -6.14 17.35 -7.90
C ASN A 406 -6.05 18.75 -7.26
N ASP A 407 -4.83 19.23 -6.98
CA ASP A 407 -4.64 20.59 -6.47
C ASP A 407 -5.06 21.63 -7.51
N LEU A 408 -4.68 21.44 -8.78
CA LEU A 408 -5.11 22.29 -9.89
C LEU A 408 -6.63 22.32 -10.04
N ALA A 409 -7.34 21.20 -9.97
CA ALA A 409 -8.80 21.14 -10.10
C ALA A 409 -9.53 21.84 -8.94
N ARG A 410 -8.93 21.86 -7.75
CA ARG A 410 -9.47 22.61 -6.60
C ARG A 410 -9.33 24.10 -6.80
N GLU A 411 -8.20 24.55 -7.34
CA GLU A 411 -7.85 25.97 -7.42
C GLU A 411 -8.23 26.63 -8.75
N MET A 412 -8.33 25.88 -9.84
CA MET A 412 -8.57 26.37 -11.20
C MET A 412 -9.91 25.81 -11.72
N PRO A 413 -10.98 26.62 -11.77
CA PRO A 413 -12.27 26.20 -12.32
C PRO A 413 -12.15 25.64 -13.75
N ALA A 414 -11.30 26.21 -14.60
CA ALA A 414 -11.09 25.72 -15.97
C ALA A 414 -10.58 24.27 -16.02
N VAL A 415 -9.70 23.88 -15.10
CA VAL A 415 -9.20 22.49 -14.99
C VAL A 415 -10.31 21.57 -14.51
N ARG A 416 -11.08 22.01 -13.50
CA ARG A 416 -12.23 21.26 -12.99
C ARG A 416 -13.29 21.02 -14.08
N ASP A 417 -13.62 22.05 -14.83
CA ASP A 417 -14.60 22.01 -15.91
C ASP A 417 -14.10 21.16 -17.09
N ALA A 418 -12.79 21.22 -17.38
CA ALA A 418 -12.18 20.34 -18.37
C ALA A 418 -12.34 18.87 -17.94
N LEU A 419 -12.01 18.53 -16.69
CA LEU A 419 -12.15 17.18 -16.16
C LEU A 419 -13.60 16.71 -16.09
N SER A 420 -14.56 17.57 -15.75
CA SER A 420 -15.98 17.17 -15.66
C SER A 420 -16.62 16.92 -17.03
N ARG A 421 -16.10 17.55 -18.10
CA ARG A 421 -16.59 17.37 -19.48
C ARG A 421 -16.04 16.12 -20.16
N LEU A 422 -14.96 15.56 -19.64
CA LEU A 422 -14.43 14.30 -20.14
C LEU A 422 -15.28 13.17 -19.54
N THR A 423 -16.11 12.57 -20.38
CA THR A 423 -16.70 11.26 -20.09
C THR A 423 -15.64 10.22 -20.30
N ASP A 424 -15.42 9.32 -19.34
CA ASP A 424 -14.56 8.17 -19.56
C ASP A 424 -15.15 7.33 -20.70
N GLN A 425 -14.54 7.40 -21.89
CA GLN A 425 -14.88 6.56 -23.03
C GLN A 425 -14.16 5.21 -22.97
N HIS A 426 -13.92 4.66 -21.78
CA HIS A 426 -13.34 3.34 -21.70
C HIS A 426 -14.28 2.24 -22.21
N GLN A 427 -13.81 1.58 -23.27
CA GLN A 427 -14.33 0.35 -23.88
C GLN A 427 -14.35 -0.88 -22.94
N TYR A 428 -14.09 -0.71 -21.63
CA TYR A 428 -13.89 -1.82 -20.69
C TYR A 428 -15.07 -2.12 -19.77
N GLY A 429 -16.25 -1.53 -20.01
CA GLY A 429 -17.50 -1.95 -19.35
C GLY A 429 -17.69 -1.48 -17.90
N LEU A 430 -16.81 -0.60 -17.40
CA LEU A 430 -17.08 0.16 -16.18
C LEU A 430 -18.13 1.25 -16.47
N ARG A 431 -18.90 1.62 -15.45
CA ARG A 431 -19.97 2.63 -15.57
C ARG A 431 -19.40 3.95 -16.11
N GLN A 432 -20.19 4.69 -16.90
CA GLN A 432 -19.85 6.06 -17.30
C GLN A 432 -19.78 6.96 -16.06
N THR A 433 -18.59 7.10 -15.47
CA THR A 433 -18.28 8.15 -14.50
C THR A 433 -17.55 9.27 -15.25
N ASN A 434 -17.73 10.52 -14.80
CA ASN A 434 -16.94 11.62 -15.33
C ASN A 434 -15.51 11.53 -14.79
N MET A 435 -14.52 12.05 -15.52
CA MET A 435 -13.11 11.93 -15.10
C MET A 435 -12.80 12.63 -13.77
N LEU A 436 -13.62 13.57 -13.30
CA LEU A 436 -13.43 14.15 -11.96
C LEU A 436 -13.80 13.17 -10.84
N GLU A 437 -14.86 12.38 -11.02
CA GLU A 437 -15.22 11.28 -10.13
C GLU A 437 -14.17 10.18 -10.19
N ASP A 438 -13.72 9.79 -11.38
CA ASP A 438 -12.63 8.82 -11.55
C ASP A 438 -11.34 9.30 -10.88
N LEU A 439 -10.96 10.57 -11.05
CA LEU A 439 -9.82 11.16 -10.32
C LEU A 439 -10.03 11.08 -8.80
N ARG A 440 -11.22 11.35 -8.28
CA ARG A 440 -11.51 11.26 -6.84
C ARG A 440 -11.46 9.84 -6.34
N GLU A 441 -12.06 8.89 -7.06
CA GLU A 441 -12.02 7.46 -6.74
C GLU A 441 -10.57 6.95 -6.75
N ARG A 442 -9.80 7.32 -7.79
CA ARG A 442 -8.37 7.00 -7.88
C ARG A 442 -7.55 7.66 -6.77
N LEU A 443 -7.85 8.90 -6.38
CA LEU A 443 -7.16 9.54 -5.25
C LEU A 443 -7.54 8.90 -3.92
N VAL A 444 -8.77 8.45 -3.74
CA VAL A 444 -9.16 7.62 -2.60
C VAL A 444 -8.39 6.30 -2.65
N GLN A 445 -8.21 5.70 -3.83
CA GLN A 445 -7.35 4.52 -4.01
C GLN A 445 -5.85 4.79 -3.82
N LEU A 446 -5.36 6.00 -4.06
CA LEU A 446 -3.94 6.38 -3.92
C LEU A 446 -3.60 6.78 -2.49
N VAL A 447 -4.53 7.43 -1.80
CA VAL A 447 -4.29 8.12 -0.53
C VAL A 447 -5.01 7.46 0.64
N GLY A 448 -5.93 6.52 0.41
CA GLY A 448 -6.71 5.91 1.49
C GLY A 448 -7.55 4.69 1.15
N VAL A 449 -6.99 3.64 0.52
CA VAL A 449 -7.77 2.41 0.30
C VAL A 449 -8.19 1.79 1.64
N THR A 450 -9.51 1.83 1.87
CA THR A 450 -10.25 0.78 2.56
C THR A 450 -10.64 -0.31 1.53
N GLY A 451 -10.62 -1.59 1.93
CA GLY A 451 -10.73 -2.75 1.03
C GLY A 451 -12.00 -2.90 0.17
N GLU A 452 -13.00 -2.01 0.26
CA GLU A 452 -14.24 -2.07 -0.53
C GLU A 452 -14.04 -1.71 -2.01
N VAL A 453 -13.14 -0.78 -2.33
CA VAL A 453 -12.91 -0.33 -3.72
C VAL A 453 -12.19 -1.40 -4.54
N LEU A 454 -11.33 -2.20 -3.90
CA LEU A 454 -10.63 -3.32 -4.55
C LEU A 454 -11.58 -4.47 -4.93
N GLN A 455 -12.73 -4.61 -4.26
CA GLN A 455 -13.69 -5.68 -4.54
C GLN A 455 -14.54 -5.46 -5.79
N ALA A 456 -14.77 -4.21 -6.23
CA ALA A 456 -15.60 -3.93 -7.39
C ALA A 456 -14.93 -4.29 -8.73
N GLU A 457 -13.60 -4.36 -8.75
CA GLU A 457 -12.76 -4.58 -9.95
C GLU A 457 -12.50 -6.07 -10.28
N ARG A 458 -13.16 -7.00 -9.58
CA ARG A 458 -12.94 -8.46 -9.57
C ARG A 458 -13.04 -9.21 -10.92
N HIS A 459 -13.46 -8.59 -12.01
CA HIS A 459 -13.85 -9.30 -13.23
C HIS A 459 -13.02 -8.99 -14.49
N HIS A 460 -11.91 -8.25 -14.38
CA HIS A 460 -11.11 -7.90 -15.55
C HIS A 460 -9.67 -8.47 -15.50
N PRO A 461 -9.37 -9.53 -16.29
CA PRO A 461 -8.02 -10.11 -16.38
C PRO A 461 -6.93 -9.19 -16.96
N SER A 462 -7.27 -7.95 -17.36
CA SER A 462 -6.34 -6.97 -17.93
C SER A 462 -5.77 -5.99 -16.88
N VAL A 463 -5.95 -6.20 -15.58
CA VAL A 463 -5.44 -5.30 -14.52
C VAL A 463 -3.91 -5.33 -14.38
N ILE A 464 -3.21 -6.27 -15.03
CA ILE A 464 -1.74 -6.43 -14.95
C ILE A 464 -0.98 -5.23 -15.57
N GLY A 465 -1.58 -4.53 -16.54
CA GLY A 465 -1.14 -3.20 -16.99
C GLY A 465 -2.08 -2.09 -16.54
N GLY A 466 -2.91 -2.37 -15.52
CA GLY A 466 -4.04 -1.57 -15.08
C GLY A 466 -3.62 -0.23 -14.50
N TRP A 467 -2.64 -0.15 -13.59
CA TRP A 467 -2.26 1.14 -12.99
C TRP A 467 -1.56 2.09 -13.97
N GLU A 468 -0.65 1.56 -14.78
CA GLU A 468 -0.04 2.31 -15.89
C GLU A 468 -1.13 2.73 -16.88
N ARG A 469 -2.03 1.82 -17.29
CA ARG A 469 -3.20 2.17 -18.14
C ARG A 469 -4.21 3.07 -17.44
N VAL A 470 -4.24 3.13 -16.13
CA VAL A 470 -5.16 3.96 -15.34
C VAL A 470 -4.61 5.38 -15.31
N ALA A 471 -3.32 5.54 -14.99
CA ALA A 471 -2.71 6.85 -14.97
C ALA A 471 -2.48 7.36 -16.40
N GLN A 472 -1.97 6.54 -17.33
CA GLN A 472 -1.85 6.89 -18.75
C GLN A 472 -3.19 6.98 -19.45
N GLY A 473 -4.15 6.09 -19.16
CA GLY A 473 -5.49 6.11 -19.75
C GLY A 473 -6.37 7.21 -19.18
N PHE A 474 -6.08 7.73 -17.99
CA PHE A 474 -6.61 9.02 -17.53
C PHE A 474 -5.89 10.19 -18.20
N LEU A 475 -4.56 10.24 -18.10
CA LEU A 475 -3.81 11.41 -18.55
C LEU A 475 -3.88 11.59 -20.06
N SER A 476 -3.93 10.53 -20.87
CA SER A 476 -3.90 10.60 -22.33
C SER A 476 -5.17 11.24 -22.93
N PRO A 477 -6.41 10.78 -22.62
CA PRO A 477 -7.63 11.44 -23.07
C PRO A 477 -7.81 12.84 -22.46
N ALA A 478 -7.40 13.03 -21.20
CA ALA A 478 -7.48 14.33 -20.56
C ALA A 478 -6.41 15.32 -21.01
N LYS A 479 -5.33 14.84 -21.65
CA LYS A 479 -4.12 15.61 -21.91
C LYS A 479 -4.43 16.91 -22.62
N SER A 480 -5.10 16.84 -23.77
CA SER A 480 -5.40 18.03 -24.58
C SER A 480 -6.28 19.04 -23.83
N ALA A 481 -7.29 18.56 -23.09
CA ALA A 481 -8.19 19.40 -22.32
C ALA A 481 -7.48 20.06 -21.12
N LEU A 482 -6.66 19.30 -20.39
CA LEU A 482 -5.82 19.80 -19.30
C LEU A 482 -4.77 20.78 -19.81
N CYS A 483 -4.09 20.47 -20.91
CA CYS A 483 -3.12 21.33 -21.57
C CYS A 483 -3.74 22.66 -21.99
N SER A 484 -4.94 22.65 -22.59
CA SER A 484 -5.62 23.92 -22.92
C SER A 484 -6.00 24.67 -21.66
N ALA A 485 -6.68 24.01 -20.71
CA ALA A 485 -7.13 24.65 -19.48
C ALA A 485 -5.99 25.31 -18.69
N VAL A 486 -4.84 24.64 -18.60
CA VAL A 486 -3.65 25.12 -17.88
C VAL A 486 -2.85 26.12 -18.71
N ALA A 487 -2.79 26.01 -20.04
CA ALA A 487 -2.05 26.96 -20.86
C ALA A 487 -2.80 28.29 -21.03
N ASP A 488 -4.13 28.25 -21.06
CA ASP A 488 -4.98 29.43 -21.26
C ASP A 488 -5.19 30.22 -19.95
N ASN A 489 -5.07 29.57 -18.79
CA ASN A 489 -5.30 30.13 -17.45
C ASN A 489 -4.04 30.10 -16.58
#